data_AF-A0A3D5V0W0-F1
#
_entry.id   AF-A0A3D5V0W0-F1
#
_cell.length_a   1.000
_cell.length_b   1.000
_cell.length_c   1.000
_cell.angle_alpha   90.00
_cell.angle_beta   90.00
_cell.angle_gamma   90.00
#
_symmetry.space_group_name_H-M   'P 1'
#
loop_
_entity.id
_entity.type
_entity.pdbx_description
1 polymer ?
#
loop_
_entity_poly.entity_id
_entity_poly.type
_entity_poly.pdbx_seq_one_letter_code
_entity_poly.pdbx_strand_id
1 'polypeptide(L)'
;MTLEYDLFWSFRSPYSYLVTKRLVEFERDYDVKANVRPVYPIAVRIPGFFKQVNPMWPPYLLKDTVRIAQMEGLPYAWPSPDPIVMDLASGEVPEEQPYIRRLTRAGVLAAEQGKGLPFLYEISTVIFGGVKNWHEGDHLRDAAKRAGLDMDALDAQAEKETDRIEAVITANEAAQKAAGHWGVPLMVYEGEP
;
A
#
# COMPACT_ATOMS: atom_id res chain seq x y z
N MET A 1 -21.33 -0.35 19.13
CA MET A 1 -19.90 -0.56 19.41
C MET A 1 -19.29 -0.73 18.05
N THR A 2 -18.35 0.13 17.67
CA THR A 2 -17.72 0.06 16.36
C THR A 2 -16.95 -1.25 16.23
N LEU A 3 -17.20 -2.00 15.16
CA LEU A 3 -16.46 -3.22 14.86
C LEU A 3 -15.12 -2.86 14.24
N GLU A 4 -14.05 -3.54 14.64
CA GLU A 4 -12.70 -3.29 14.12
C GLU A 4 -12.17 -4.51 13.36
N TYR A 5 -11.44 -4.27 12.28
CA TYR A 5 -10.73 -5.30 11.51
C TYR A 5 -9.33 -4.83 11.17
N ASP A 6 -8.36 -5.74 11.17
CA ASP A 6 -7.00 -5.44 10.72
C ASP A 6 -6.96 -5.38 9.18
N LEU A 7 -6.31 -4.36 8.62
CA LEU A 7 -6.10 -4.21 7.19
C LEU A 7 -4.61 -4.21 6.86
N PHE A 8 -4.08 -5.32 6.36
CA PHE A 8 -2.72 -5.39 5.84
C PHE A 8 -2.70 -4.98 4.37
N TRP A 9 -1.90 -3.95 4.07
CA TRP A 9 -2.00 -3.22 2.80
C TRP A 9 -0.62 -2.76 2.31
N SER A 10 -0.39 -2.71 0.99
CA SER A 10 0.89 -2.26 0.42
C SER A 10 0.73 -1.34 -0.79
N PHE A 11 1.55 -0.28 -0.86
CA PHE A 11 1.49 0.77 -1.88
C PHE A 11 1.86 0.32 -3.30
N ARG A 12 2.40 -0.88 -3.46
CA ARG A 12 2.69 -1.46 -4.78
C ARG A 12 1.65 -2.48 -5.25
N SER A 13 0.69 -2.86 -4.39
CA SER A 13 -0.32 -3.84 -4.75
C SER A 13 -1.49 -3.18 -5.49
N PRO A 14 -1.76 -3.53 -6.76
CA PRO A 14 -2.92 -2.99 -7.46
C PRO A 14 -4.23 -3.43 -6.82
N TYR A 15 -4.33 -4.65 -6.27
CA TYR A 15 -5.54 -5.08 -5.56
C TYR A 15 -5.77 -4.28 -4.28
N SER A 16 -4.70 -3.84 -3.62
CA SER A 16 -4.79 -2.96 -2.46
C SER A 16 -5.38 -1.62 -2.88
N TYR A 17 -4.94 -1.01 -3.99
CA TYR A 17 -5.60 0.16 -4.56
C TYR A 17 -7.08 -0.09 -4.88
N LEU A 18 -7.38 -1.15 -5.64
CA LEU A 18 -8.72 -1.44 -6.15
C LEU A 18 -9.77 -1.62 -5.05
N VAL A 19 -9.41 -2.21 -3.91
CA VAL A 19 -10.35 -2.40 -2.79
C VAL A 19 -10.55 -1.13 -1.94
N THR A 20 -9.60 -0.19 -1.95
CA THR A 20 -9.54 0.89 -0.96
C THR A 20 -10.77 1.80 -0.99
N LYS A 21 -11.30 2.13 -2.18
CA LYS A 21 -12.53 2.93 -2.30
C LYS A 21 -13.70 2.25 -1.55
N ARG A 22 -13.85 0.94 -1.71
CA ARG A 22 -14.92 0.17 -1.06
C ARG A 22 -14.74 0.09 0.44
N LEU A 23 -13.49 0.07 0.94
CA LEU A 23 -13.22 0.13 2.38
C LEU A 23 -13.58 1.51 2.97
N VAL A 24 -13.30 2.59 2.25
CA VAL A 24 -13.71 3.94 2.66
C VAL A 24 -15.24 4.05 2.69
N GLU A 25 -15.93 3.51 1.69
CA GLU A 25 -17.40 3.44 1.66
C GLU A 25 -17.94 2.56 2.80
N PHE A 26 -17.24 1.46 3.12
CA PHE A 26 -17.62 0.55 4.20
C PHE A 26 -17.58 1.24 5.58
N GLU A 27 -16.52 1.98 5.91
CA GLU A 27 -16.46 2.78 7.15
C GLU A 27 -17.46 3.94 7.18
N ARG A 28 -17.83 4.49 6.01
CA ARG A 28 -18.83 5.56 5.91
C ARG A 28 -20.24 5.04 6.17
N ASP A 29 -20.57 3.89 5.58
CA ASP A 29 -21.95 3.38 5.54
C ASP A 29 -22.29 2.45 6.71
N TYR A 30 -21.28 1.95 7.44
CA TYR A 30 -21.44 1.00 8.55
C TYR A 30 -20.59 1.41 9.76
N ASP A 31 -20.98 0.98 10.98
CA ASP A 31 -20.23 1.21 12.23
C ASP A 31 -19.02 0.25 12.33
N VAL A 32 -18.08 0.41 11.40
CA VAL A 32 -16.88 -0.42 11.23
C VAL A 32 -15.64 0.45 11.05
N LYS A 33 -14.47 -0.04 11.45
CA LYS A 33 -13.21 0.68 11.35
C LYS A 33 -12.03 -0.25 11.05
N ALA A 34 -11.18 0.17 10.11
CA ALA A 34 -9.94 -0.50 9.78
C ALA A 34 -8.83 -0.09 10.75
N ASN A 35 -8.19 -1.08 11.36
CA ASN A 35 -6.86 -0.97 11.92
C ASN A 35 -5.87 -1.12 10.77
N VAL A 36 -5.45 0.02 10.21
CA VAL A 36 -4.56 0.05 9.02
C VAL A 36 -3.14 -0.36 9.39
N ARG A 37 -2.64 -1.41 8.75
CA ARG A 37 -1.34 -2.04 9.02
C ARG A 37 -0.51 -2.15 7.74
N PRO A 38 0.19 -1.06 7.35
CA PRO A 38 1.04 -1.08 6.16
C PRO A 38 2.15 -2.13 6.28
N VAL A 39 2.41 -2.82 5.16
CA VAL A 39 3.47 -3.82 5.02
C VAL A 39 4.25 -3.60 3.73
N TYR A 40 5.51 -4.04 3.70
CA TYR A 40 6.25 -4.03 2.45
C TYR A 40 5.67 -5.01 1.44
N PRO A 41 5.75 -4.69 0.13
CA PRO A 41 5.32 -5.61 -0.89
C PRO A 41 6.19 -6.87 -0.86
N ILE A 42 5.59 -8.02 -1.17
CA ILE A 42 6.27 -9.32 -1.09
C ILE A 42 7.57 -9.38 -1.89
N ALA A 43 7.66 -8.66 -3.00
CA ALA A 43 8.86 -8.59 -3.82
C ALA A 43 10.08 -7.99 -3.11
N VAL A 44 9.88 -7.15 -2.09
CA VAL A 44 10.95 -6.62 -1.23
C VAL A 44 11.24 -7.58 -0.07
N ARG A 45 10.25 -8.35 0.38
CA ARG A 45 10.37 -9.28 1.51
C ARG A 45 11.01 -10.62 1.13
N ILE A 46 10.87 -11.07 -0.12
CA ILE A 46 11.36 -12.36 -0.60
C ILE A 46 12.45 -12.14 -1.66
N PRO A 47 13.72 -12.46 -1.34
CA PRO A 47 14.82 -12.38 -2.30
C PRO A 47 14.55 -13.24 -3.54
N GLY A 48 14.72 -12.66 -4.73
CA GLY A 48 14.51 -13.37 -5.99
C GLY A 48 13.06 -13.70 -6.30
N PHE A 49 12.07 -13.05 -5.64
CA PHE A 49 10.64 -13.27 -5.89
C PHE A 49 10.30 -13.33 -7.38
N PHE A 50 10.67 -12.29 -8.14
CA PHE A 50 10.37 -12.21 -9.58
C PHE A 50 11.11 -13.25 -10.43
N LYS A 51 12.20 -13.84 -9.93
CA LYS A 51 12.90 -14.94 -10.61
C LYS A 51 12.16 -16.29 -10.45
N GLN A 52 11.21 -16.36 -9.51
CA GLN A 52 10.51 -17.60 -9.13
C GLN A 52 9.01 -17.59 -9.45
N VAL A 53 8.43 -16.43 -9.76
CA VAL A 53 7.00 -16.35 -10.09
C VAL A 53 6.68 -17.10 -11.38
N ASN A 54 5.46 -17.65 -11.44
CA ASN A 54 4.97 -18.23 -12.67
C ASN A 54 4.91 -17.16 -13.78
N PRO A 55 5.52 -17.38 -14.96
CA PRO A 55 5.59 -16.36 -16.01
C PRO A 55 4.22 -15.98 -16.59
N MET A 56 3.18 -16.80 -16.39
CA MET A 56 1.81 -16.46 -16.78
C MET A 56 1.14 -15.46 -15.82
N TRP A 57 1.68 -15.30 -14.60
CA TRP A 57 1.07 -14.46 -13.57
C TRP A 57 1.15 -12.95 -13.90
N PRO A 58 2.31 -12.35 -14.23
CA PRO A 58 2.37 -10.91 -14.54
C PRO A 58 1.43 -10.43 -15.66
N PRO A 59 1.35 -11.07 -16.84
CA PRO A 59 0.42 -10.63 -17.88
C PRO A 59 -1.05 -10.86 -17.49
N TYR A 60 -1.35 -11.87 -16.66
CA TYR A 60 -2.70 -12.07 -16.13
C TYR A 60 -3.07 -10.99 -15.11
N LEU A 61 -2.17 -10.69 -14.17
CA LEU A 61 -2.33 -9.64 -13.16
C LEU A 61 -2.71 -8.30 -13.79
N LEU A 62 -2.01 -7.90 -14.85
CA LEU A 62 -2.31 -6.66 -15.57
C LEU A 62 -3.71 -6.68 -16.21
N LYS A 63 -4.08 -7.77 -16.89
CA LYS A 63 -5.41 -7.91 -17.51
C LYS A 63 -6.54 -7.88 -16.48
N ASP A 64 -6.36 -8.58 -15.37
CA ASP A 64 -7.37 -8.71 -14.32
C ASP A 64 -7.61 -7.39 -13.60
N THR A 65 -6.53 -6.72 -13.17
CA THR A 65 -6.61 -5.45 -12.45
C THR A 65 -7.22 -4.32 -13.30
N VAL A 66 -6.96 -4.28 -14.61
CA VAL A 66 -7.64 -3.35 -15.53
C VAL A 66 -9.14 -3.62 -15.59
N ARG A 67 -9.56 -4.88 -15.66
CA ARG A 67 -10.98 -5.24 -15.71
C ARG A 67 -11.71 -4.88 -14.42
N ILE A 68 -11.09 -5.12 -13.28
CA ILE A 68 -11.66 -4.75 -11.98
C ILE A 68 -11.79 -3.23 -11.87
N ALA A 69 -10.75 -2.47 -12.27
CA ALA A 69 -10.83 -1.01 -12.30
C ALA A 69 -11.99 -0.51 -13.19
N GLN A 70 -12.16 -1.09 -14.37
CA GLN A 70 -13.27 -0.75 -15.28
C GLN A 70 -14.64 -1.07 -14.67
N MET A 71 -14.78 -2.23 -14.04
CA MET A 71 -16.02 -2.65 -13.38
C MET A 71 -16.40 -1.71 -12.22
N GLU A 72 -15.41 -1.25 -11.47
CA GLU A 72 -15.57 -0.36 -10.30
C GLU A 72 -15.58 1.15 -10.68
N GLY A 73 -15.39 1.47 -11.96
CA GLY A 73 -15.31 2.85 -12.48
C GLY A 73 -14.11 3.64 -11.94
N LEU A 74 -13.00 2.96 -11.65
CA LEU A 74 -11.78 3.55 -11.10
C LEU A 74 -10.80 3.96 -12.22
N PRO A 75 -10.17 5.14 -12.14
CA PRO A 75 -8.98 5.43 -12.93
C PRO A 75 -7.90 4.38 -12.67
N TYR A 76 -7.24 3.89 -13.71
CA TYR A 76 -6.17 2.91 -13.53
C TYR A 76 -5.12 2.99 -14.63
N ALA A 77 -3.88 3.08 -14.18
CA ALA A 77 -2.67 2.91 -14.97
C ALA A 77 -1.64 2.20 -14.09
N TRP A 78 -0.74 1.46 -14.73
CA TRP A 78 0.40 0.95 -13.99
C TRP A 78 1.27 2.13 -13.51
N PRO A 79 1.79 2.10 -12.27
CA PRO A 79 2.58 3.20 -11.74
C PRO A 79 3.80 3.53 -12.60
N SER A 80 4.12 4.83 -12.70
CA SER A 80 5.29 5.31 -13.43
C SER A 80 5.96 6.44 -12.64
N PRO A 81 7.10 6.19 -11.97
CA PRO A 81 7.80 4.89 -11.86
C PRO A 81 7.03 3.85 -11.02
N ASP A 82 7.45 2.58 -11.06
CA ASP A 82 6.97 1.56 -10.11
C ASP A 82 7.44 1.95 -8.69
N PRO A 83 6.60 1.79 -7.63
CA PRO A 83 7.02 2.04 -6.26
C PRO A 83 8.20 1.17 -5.80
N ILE A 84 8.45 0.04 -6.45
CA ILE A 84 9.66 -0.77 -6.23
C ILE A 84 10.67 -0.48 -7.33
N VAL A 85 11.92 -0.22 -6.93
CA VAL A 85 13.05 -0.21 -7.84
C VAL A 85 13.41 -1.66 -8.18
N MET A 86 13.47 -1.99 -9.47
CA MET A 86 13.83 -3.30 -9.95
C MET A 86 14.54 -3.19 -11.30
N ASP A 87 15.58 -3.97 -11.50
CA ASP A 87 16.11 -4.23 -12.84
C ASP A 87 15.21 -5.24 -13.55
N LEU A 88 14.47 -4.77 -14.55
CA LEU A 88 13.54 -5.61 -15.32
C LEU A 88 14.25 -6.69 -16.15
N ALA A 89 15.51 -6.48 -16.54
CA ALA A 89 16.25 -7.43 -17.35
C ALA A 89 16.76 -8.61 -16.51
N SER A 90 17.27 -8.33 -15.31
CA SER A 90 17.80 -9.35 -14.40
C SER A 90 16.75 -9.87 -13.41
N GLY A 91 15.65 -9.15 -13.20
CA GLY A 91 14.66 -9.41 -12.16
C GLY A 91 15.20 -9.14 -10.74
N GLU A 92 16.28 -8.36 -10.61
CA GLU A 92 16.88 -8.02 -9.32
C GLU A 92 16.19 -6.83 -8.66
N VAL A 93 15.89 -7.02 -7.38
CA VAL A 93 15.33 -5.99 -6.50
C VAL A 93 16.45 -5.55 -5.57
N PRO A 94 17.07 -4.37 -5.79
CA PRO A 94 18.12 -3.87 -4.90
C PRO A 94 17.58 -3.62 -3.49
N GLU A 95 18.48 -3.62 -2.50
CA GLU A 95 18.14 -3.35 -1.11
C GLU A 95 17.63 -1.91 -0.92
N GLU A 96 18.23 -0.96 -1.64
CA GLU A 96 17.82 0.44 -1.62
C GLU A 96 16.48 0.61 -2.37
N GLN A 97 15.45 0.99 -1.61
CA GLN A 97 14.06 1.06 -2.07
C GLN A 97 13.44 2.39 -1.64
N PRO A 98 13.88 3.54 -2.20
CA PRO A 98 13.55 4.86 -1.68
C PRO A 98 12.05 5.17 -1.72
N TYR A 99 11.38 4.79 -2.82
CA TYR A 99 9.96 5.04 -3.03
C TYR A 99 9.07 4.26 -2.05
N ILE A 100 9.15 2.93 -2.06
CA ILE A 100 8.27 2.11 -1.23
C ILE A 100 8.59 2.22 0.26
N ARG A 101 9.85 2.49 0.67
CA ARG A 101 10.20 2.78 2.08
C ARG A 101 9.56 4.06 2.55
N ARG A 102 9.68 5.15 1.79
CA ARG A 102 9.01 6.43 2.09
C ARG A 102 7.50 6.26 2.25
N LEU A 103 6.85 5.63 1.26
CA LEU A 103 5.40 5.44 1.26
C LEU A 103 4.91 4.58 2.44
N THR A 104 5.57 3.45 2.70
CA THR A 104 5.17 2.52 3.78
C THR A 104 5.34 3.17 5.15
N ARG A 105 6.45 3.88 5.40
CA ARG A 105 6.70 4.60 6.65
C ARG A 105 5.68 5.73 6.88
N ALA A 106 5.40 6.53 5.86
CA ALA A 106 4.38 7.57 5.94
C ALA A 106 2.99 6.97 6.19
N GLY A 107 2.69 5.81 5.61
CA GLY A 107 1.45 5.06 5.87
C GLY A 107 1.30 4.62 7.32
N VAL A 108 2.39 4.21 7.98
CA VAL A 108 2.37 3.86 9.42
C VAL A 108 2.04 5.09 10.25
N LEU A 109 2.72 6.21 10.01
CA LEU A 109 2.47 7.47 10.72
C LEU A 109 1.04 7.99 10.47
N ALA A 110 0.52 7.87 9.26
CA ALA A 110 -0.87 8.21 8.95
C ALA A 110 -1.86 7.34 9.73
N ALA A 111 -1.59 6.04 9.86
CA ALA A 111 -2.40 5.12 10.66
C ALA A 111 -2.37 5.48 12.16
N GLU A 112 -1.20 5.80 12.71
CA GLU A 112 -1.04 6.27 14.10
C GLU A 112 -1.83 7.55 14.39
N GLN A 113 -2.01 8.42 13.39
CA GLN A 113 -2.83 9.63 13.49
C GLN A 113 -4.34 9.38 13.25
N GLY A 114 -4.77 8.11 13.09
CA GLY A 114 -6.16 7.76 12.79
C GLY A 114 -6.61 8.17 11.38
N LYS A 115 -5.66 8.41 10.47
CA LYS A 115 -5.87 8.84 9.08
C LYS A 115 -5.32 7.83 8.07
N GLY A 116 -5.08 6.60 8.51
CA GLY A 116 -4.53 5.53 7.67
C GLY A 116 -5.34 5.30 6.40
N LEU A 117 -6.64 5.00 6.52
CA LEU A 117 -7.46 4.65 5.36
C LEU A 117 -7.65 5.82 4.36
N PRO A 118 -7.93 7.07 4.80
CA PRO A 118 -7.89 8.23 3.91
C PRO A 118 -6.54 8.44 3.21
N PHE A 119 -5.42 8.24 3.92
CA PHE A 119 -4.08 8.36 3.33
C PHE A 119 -3.84 7.28 2.27
N LEU A 120 -4.19 6.02 2.55
CA LEU A 120 -4.12 4.94 1.58
C LEU A 120 -4.92 5.26 0.32
N TYR A 121 -6.16 5.75 0.47
CA TYR A 121 -7.02 6.13 -0.66
C TYR A 121 -6.38 7.20 -1.54
N GLU A 122 -5.96 8.31 -0.95
CA GLU A 122 -5.44 9.46 -1.70
C GLU A 122 -4.11 9.17 -2.38
N ILE A 123 -3.17 8.54 -1.66
CA ILE A 123 -1.83 8.25 -2.18
C ILE A 123 -1.89 7.16 -3.25
N SER A 124 -2.68 6.10 -3.03
CA SER A 124 -2.82 5.03 -4.03
C SER A 124 -3.55 5.52 -5.29
N THR A 125 -4.47 6.47 -5.17
CA THR A 125 -5.12 7.13 -6.33
C THR A 125 -4.11 7.91 -7.16
N VAL A 126 -3.13 8.58 -6.55
CA VAL A 126 -2.04 9.22 -7.33
C VAL A 126 -1.17 8.16 -8.02
N ILE A 127 -0.75 7.11 -7.29
CA ILE A 127 0.17 6.08 -7.78
C ILE A 127 -0.44 5.26 -8.93
N PHE A 128 -1.68 4.81 -8.79
CA PHE A 128 -2.37 3.95 -9.76
C PHE A 128 -3.35 4.70 -10.67
N GLY A 129 -3.64 5.97 -10.41
CA GLY A 129 -4.61 6.75 -11.21
C GLY A 129 -4.05 7.37 -12.48
N GLY A 130 -2.76 7.17 -12.79
CA GLY A 130 -2.12 7.63 -14.03
C GLY A 130 -1.25 8.88 -13.92
N VAL A 131 -0.94 9.34 -12.70
CA VAL A 131 0.03 10.42 -12.50
C VAL A 131 1.44 9.89 -12.79
N LYS A 132 2.07 10.43 -13.83
CA LYS A 132 3.48 10.16 -14.13
C LYS A 132 4.37 10.93 -13.16
N ASN A 133 5.52 10.36 -12.83
CA ASN A 133 6.47 10.93 -11.87
C ASN A 133 5.78 11.33 -10.56
N TRP A 134 4.86 10.48 -10.09
CA TRP A 134 4.05 10.75 -8.89
C TRP A 134 4.86 11.08 -7.62
N HIS A 135 6.15 10.74 -7.59
CA HIS A 135 7.06 10.99 -6.46
C HIS A 135 7.69 12.39 -6.51
N GLU A 136 7.57 13.11 -7.62
CA GLU A 136 8.11 14.46 -7.84
C GLU A 136 7.06 15.53 -7.53
N GLY A 137 7.53 16.78 -7.40
CA GLY A 137 6.66 17.94 -7.22
C GLY A 137 5.79 17.87 -5.97
N ASP A 138 4.52 18.25 -6.13
CA ASP A 138 3.54 18.35 -5.03
C ASP A 138 2.50 17.23 -5.03
N HIS A 139 2.63 16.23 -5.92
CA HIS A 139 1.62 15.18 -6.08
C HIS A 139 1.27 14.45 -4.77
N LEU A 140 2.29 14.03 -4.01
CA LEU A 140 2.09 13.38 -2.71
C LEU A 140 1.68 14.35 -1.60
N ARG A 141 2.18 15.60 -1.64
CA ARG A 141 1.78 16.66 -0.70
C ARG A 141 0.29 16.96 -0.83
N ASP A 142 -0.20 17.15 -2.05
CA ASP A 142 -1.60 17.40 -2.34
C ASP A 142 -2.48 16.21 -1.96
N ALA A 143 -2.02 14.98 -2.19
CA ALA A 143 -2.72 13.78 -1.78
C ALA A 143 -2.82 13.64 -0.24
N ALA A 144 -1.71 13.81 0.48
CA ALA A 144 -1.70 13.80 1.93
C ALA A 144 -2.62 14.90 2.50
N LYS A 145 -2.60 16.10 1.90
CA LYS A 145 -3.46 17.21 2.29
C LYS A 145 -4.95 16.88 2.15
N ARG A 146 -5.36 16.19 1.07
CA ARG A 146 -6.74 15.71 0.92
C ARG A 146 -7.13 14.68 1.99
N ALA A 147 -6.17 13.87 2.45
CA ALA A 147 -6.34 12.96 3.59
C ALA A 147 -6.31 13.68 4.97
N GLY A 148 -6.07 14.99 5.01
CA GLY A 148 -5.97 15.78 6.24
C GLY A 148 -4.61 15.65 6.94
N LEU A 149 -3.55 15.36 6.20
CA LEU A 149 -2.18 15.18 6.68
C LEU A 149 -1.21 16.12 5.95
N ASP A 150 0.00 16.25 6.49
CA ASP A 150 1.12 16.98 5.86
C ASP A 150 2.23 15.98 5.50
N MET A 151 2.47 15.78 4.20
CA MET A 151 3.47 14.82 3.73
C MET A 151 4.89 15.16 4.19
N ASP A 152 5.25 16.44 4.25
CA ASP A 152 6.61 16.85 4.62
C ASP A 152 6.85 16.63 6.12
N ALA A 153 5.81 16.84 6.93
CA ALA A 153 5.85 16.50 8.35
C ALA A 153 5.97 14.97 8.57
N LEU A 154 5.24 14.17 7.78
CA LEU A 154 5.34 12.70 7.82
C LEU A 154 6.74 12.23 7.41
N ASP A 155 7.30 12.78 6.34
CA ASP A 155 8.66 12.44 5.87
C ASP A 155 9.72 12.79 6.92
N ALA A 156 9.67 14.01 7.48
CA ALA A 156 10.63 14.43 8.52
C ALA A 156 10.53 13.57 9.78
N GLN A 157 9.32 13.18 10.19
CA GLN A 157 9.14 12.27 11.32
C GLN A 157 9.63 10.85 10.97
N ALA A 158 9.36 10.37 9.76
CA ALA A 158 9.80 9.06 9.30
C ALA A 158 11.33 8.93 9.27
N GLU A 159 12.04 9.98 8.89
CA GLU A 159 13.51 10.03 8.97
C GLU A 159 13.98 9.95 10.42
N LYS A 160 13.41 10.78 11.30
CA LYS A 160 13.79 10.83 12.72
C LYS A 160 13.52 9.53 13.48
N GLU A 161 12.44 8.84 13.13
CA GLU A 161 11.93 7.65 13.84
C GLU A 161 12.08 6.36 13.03
N THR A 162 13.02 6.32 12.07
CA THR A 162 13.17 5.21 11.12
C THR A 162 13.13 3.84 11.80
N ASP A 163 13.99 3.59 12.80
CA ASP A 163 14.08 2.27 13.44
C ASP A 163 12.78 1.85 14.14
N ARG A 164 12.08 2.82 14.77
CA ARG A 164 10.79 2.57 15.43
C ARG A 164 9.73 2.17 14.41
N ILE A 165 9.65 2.90 13.31
CA ILE A 165 8.65 2.66 12.26
C ILE A 165 8.94 1.35 11.53
N GLU A 166 10.20 1.03 11.26
CA GLU A 166 10.60 -0.27 10.68
C GLU A 166 10.24 -1.45 11.60
N ALA A 167 10.37 -1.27 12.92
CA ALA A 167 9.91 -2.26 13.88
C ALA A 167 8.38 -2.46 13.83
N VAL A 168 7.59 -1.38 13.65
CA VAL A 168 6.14 -1.46 13.45
C VAL A 168 5.80 -2.22 12.16
N ILE A 169 6.47 -1.93 11.05
CA ILE A 169 6.26 -2.63 9.77
C ILE A 169 6.60 -4.11 9.92
N THR A 170 7.71 -4.44 10.57
CA THR A 170 8.11 -5.83 10.86
C THR A 170 7.05 -6.55 11.70
N ALA A 171 6.49 -5.89 12.71
CA ALA A 171 5.41 -6.44 13.53
C ALA A 171 4.11 -6.63 12.73
N ASN A 172 3.78 -5.72 11.81
CA ASN A 172 2.65 -5.88 10.88
C ASN A 172 2.84 -7.09 9.98
N GLU A 173 4.03 -7.29 9.42
CA GLU A 173 4.32 -8.44 8.55
C GLU A 173 4.25 -9.77 9.33
N ALA A 174 4.74 -9.79 10.56
CA ALA A 174 4.61 -10.95 11.44
C ALA A 174 3.14 -11.27 11.76
N ALA A 175 2.33 -10.25 12.06
CA ALA A 175 0.91 -10.43 12.33
C ALA A 175 0.11 -10.87 11.10
N GLN A 176 0.43 -10.34 9.91
CA GLN A 176 -0.15 -10.79 8.64
C GLN A 176 0.07 -12.30 8.47
N LYS A 177 1.31 -12.76 8.66
CA LYS A 177 1.67 -14.17 8.53
C LYS A 177 0.97 -15.02 9.59
N ALA A 178 0.86 -14.53 10.82
CA ALA A 178 0.16 -15.21 11.91
C ALA A 178 -1.34 -15.35 11.65
N ALA A 179 -1.95 -14.41 10.92
CA ALA A 179 -3.33 -14.49 10.47
C ALA A 179 -3.56 -15.55 9.36
N GLY A 180 -2.51 -16.23 8.89
CA GLY A 180 -2.65 -17.36 7.95
C GLY A 180 -2.59 -16.97 6.47
N HIS A 181 -2.22 -15.72 6.14
CA HIS A 181 -2.06 -15.27 4.76
C HIS A 181 -0.75 -14.48 4.57
N TRP A 182 -0.30 -14.33 3.32
CA TRP A 182 1.01 -13.73 2.99
C TRP A 182 0.92 -12.59 1.96
N GLY A 183 -0.20 -12.50 1.23
CA GLY A 183 -0.50 -11.46 0.24
C GLY A 183 -1.32 -10.30 0.83
N VAL A 184 -1.44 -9.24 0.03
CA VAL A 184 -2.24 -8.03 0.32
C VAL A 184 -3.15 -7.68 -0.86
N PRO A 185 -4.30 -7.03 -0.65
CA PRO A 185 -4.86 -6.64 0.65
C PRO A 185 -5.32 -7.87 1.43
N LEU A 186 -5.23 -7.80 2.76
CA LEU A 186 -5.76 -8.81 3.68
C LEU A 186 -6.54 -8.09 4.77
N MET A 187 -7.79 -8.50 4.98
CA MET A 187 -8.63 -8.01 6.07
C MET A 187 -8.80 -9.15 7.07
N VAL A 188 -8.56 -8.90 8.36
CA VAL A 188 -8.70 -9.93 9.40
C VAL A 188 -9.71 -9.44 10.44
N TYR A 189 -10.75 -10.23 10.68
CA TYR A 189 -11.79 -9.94 11.67
C TYR A 189 -11.91 -11.11 12.64
N GLU A 190 -11.74 -10.86 13.95
CA GLU A 190 -11.82 -11.89 15.00
C GLU A 190 -10.94 -13.14 14.76
N GLY A 191 -9.80 -12.95 14.07
CA GLY A 191 -8.85 -14.03 13.74
C GLY A 191 -9.12 -14.74 12.41
N GLU A 192 -10.20 -14.37 11.69
CA GLU A 192 -10.54 -14.90 10.37
C GLU A 192 -9.95 -14.00 9.26
N PRO A 193 -9.05 -14.52 8.39
CA PRO A 193 -8.46 -13.82 7.25
C PRO A 193 -9.34 -13.79 5.99
#